data_AF-A0A0Q3TEX5-F1
#
_entry.id   AF-A0A0Q3TEX5-F1
#
_cell.length_a   1.000
_cell.length_b   1.000
_cell.length_c   1.000
_cell.angle_alpha   90.00
_cell.angle_beta   90.00
_cell.angle_gamma   90.00
#
_symmetry.space_group_name_H-M   'P 1'
#
loop_
_entity.id
_entity.type
_entity.pdbx_description
1 polymer ?
#
loop_
_entity_poly.entity_id
_entity_poly.type
_entity_poly.pdbx_seq_one_letter_code
_entity_poly.pdbx_strand_id
1 'polypeptide(L)'
;MPALAVDAATPVAHAFASCDAARFPAPLMAVPTSATAAADKPEAAAWSADLSAALYNVDGWGAPYFFVNDDGDVAVRPHGAATLPGQEIDLAKVVAKAAGPRDGGGLGLPLPLLVRFPDVLRHRVETLNAAFDYAVRSTGYGSRYQGVYP
;
A
#
# COMPACT_ATOMS: atom_id res chain seq x y z
N MET A 1 -12.46 -24.73 -18.93
CA MET A 1 -11.71 -25.60 -17.99
C MET A 1 -11.44 -26.93 -18.68
N PRO A 2 -10.26 -27.58 -18.55
CA PRO A 2 -9.00 -27.08 -17.98
C PRO A 2 -8.35 -25.98 -18.88
N ALA A 3 -7.05 -25.68 -19.03
CA ALA A 3 -5.79 -26.30 -18.58
C ALA A 3 -4.62 -25.28 -18.44
N LEU A 4 -3.38 -25.79 -18.38
CA LEU A 4 -2.09 -25.11 -18.22
C LEU A 4 -1.55 -24.46 -19.51
N ALA A 5 -0.66 -23.47 -19.33
CA ALA A 5 0.47 -23.23 -20.22
C ALA A 5 1.74 -22.91 -19.40
N VAL A 6 2.88 -23.43 -19.84
CA VAL A 6 4.24 -23.19 -19.32
C VAL A 6 5.05 -22.63 -20.49
N ASP A 7 5.82 -21.55 -20.30
CA ASP A 7 7.29 -21.57 -20.49
C ASP A 7 8.01 -20.26 -20.13
N ALA A 8 9.34 -20.38 -20.03
CA ALA A 8 10.41 -19.41 -20.26
C ALA A 8 10.46 -18.12 -19.42
N ALA A 9 11.43 -18.09 -18.49
CA ALA A 9 11.85 -16.88 -17.79
C ALA A 9 12.85 -16.05 -18.61
N THR A 10 12.69 -14.72 -18.58
CA THR A 10 13.75 -13.75 -18.90
C THR A 10 14.05 -12.93 -17.65
N PRO A 11 15.31 -12.86 -17.17
CA PRO A 11 15.64 -12.05 -16.00
C PRO A 11 15.66 -10.56 -16.37
N VAL A 12 14.69 -9.79 -15.87
CA VAL A 12 14.76 -8.32 -15.90
C VAL A 12 15.78 -7.86 -14.86
N ALA A 13 16.85 -7.22 -15.32
CA ALA A 13 17.91 -6.71 -14.46
C ALA A 13 17.46 -5.46 -13.70
N HIS A 14 16.86 -5.65 -12.53
CA HIS A 14 16.63 -4.56 -11.57
C HIS A 14 17.91 -4.30 -10.78
N ALA A 15 18.65 -3.26 -11.18
CA ALA A 15 19.80 -2.76 -10.46
C ALA A 15 19.37 -2.13 -9.12
N PHE A 16 19.41 -2.91 -8.04
CA PHE A 16 19.33 -2.36 -6.70
C PHE A 16 20.71 -1.84 -6.29
N ALA A 17 20.79 -0.52 -6.12
CA ALA A 17 21.98 0.15 -5.63
C ALA A 17 22.38 -0.37 -4.24
N SER A 18 23.69 -0.35 -3.96
CA SER A 18 24.29 -0.76 -2.70
C SER A 18 23.60 -0.16 -1.48
N CYS A 19 23.36 -0.99 -0.46
CA CYS A 19 22.91 -0.52 0.84
C CYS A 19 24.06 0.25 1.54
N ASP A 20 24.03 1.58 1.42
CA ASP A 20 24.96 2.46 2.13
C ASP A 20 24.50 2.63 3.58
N ALA A 21 25.35 2.21 4.53
CA ALA A 21 25.09 2.24 5.96
C ALA A 21 25.05 3.67 6.54
N ALA A 22 25.43 4.70 5.76
CA ALA A 22 25.36 6.11 6.16
C ALA A 22 23.93 6.66 6.33
N ARG A 23 22.88 5.88 6.05
CA ARG A 23 21.46 6.32 6.08
C ARG A 23 20.79 6.35 7.46
N PHE A 24 21.47 5.95 8.54
CA PHE A 24 20.95 6.05 9.91
C PHE A 24 21.46 7.33 10.60
N PRO A 25 20.61 8.35 10.82
CA PRO A 25 21.02 9.50 11.61
C PRO A 25 21.18 9.14 13.09
N ALA A 26 22.27 9.62 13.70
CA ALA A 26 22.50 9.53 15.14
C ALA A 26 21.45 10.35 15.93
N PRO A 27 21.19 10.03 17.22
CA PRO A 27 20.19 10.74 18.01
C PRO A 27 20.66 12.16 18.36
N LEU A 28 20.19 13.15 17.61
CA LEU A 28 20.53 14.56 17.83
C LEU A 28 19.55 15.23 18.81
N MET A 29 19.85 15.11 20.10
CA MET A 29 19.46 16.08 21.12
C MET A 29 20.15 17.42 20.86
N ALA A 30 19.65 18.19 19.89
CA ALA A 30 20.07 19.57 19.64
C ALA A 30 18.91 20.38 19.05
N VAL A 31 18.43 21.38 19.79
CA VAL A 31 17.40 22.31 19.33
C VAL A 31 18.08 23.45 18.54
N PRO A 32 17.82 23.61 17.24
CA PRO A 32 18.23 24.80 16.52
C PRO A 32 17.26 25.95 16.82
N THR A 33 17.74 26.97 17.53
CA THR A 33 17.05 28.26 17.60
C THR A 33 17.19 28.96 16.24
N SER A 34 16.19 28.83 15.37
CA SER A 34 16.09 29.62 14.14
C SER A 34 15.32 30.91 14.41
N ALA A 35 15.91 32.03 14.01
CA ALA A 35 15.36 33.37 14.22
C ALA A 35 14.09 33.63 13.38
N THR A 36 13.32 34.62 13.83
CA THR A 36 12.09 35.07 13.18
C THR A 36 12.33 35.51 11.73
N ALA A 37 11.82 34.73 10.78
CA ALA A 37 11.47 35.20 9.44
C ALA A 37 9.97 35.53 9.47
N ALA A 38 9.59 36.69 8.94
CA ALA A 38 8.23 37.21 9.07
C ALA A 38 7.20 36.19 8.57
N ALA A 39 6.25 35.85 9.43
CA ALA A 39 5.17 34.93 9.11
C ALA A 39 4.21 35.61 8.12
N ASP A 40 4.42 35.34 6.83
CA ASP A 40 3.34 35.47 5.87
C ASP A 40 2.26 34.47 6.28
N LYS A 41 1.05 34.98 6.56
CA LYS A 41 -0.06 34.16 7.02
C LYS A 41 -0.42 33.25 5.84
N PRO A 42 -0.30 31.91 5.93
CA PRO A 42 -0.79 31.07 4.85
C PRO A 42 -2.29 31.33 4.72
N GLU A 43 -2.67 32.01 3.65
CA GLU A 43 -4.05 32.07 3.17
C GLU A 43 -4.50 30.62 3.10
N ALA A 44 -5.54 30.29 3.88
CA ALA A 44 -5.79 28.90 4.28
C ALA A 44 -5.94 28.03 3.03
N ALA A 45 -4.90 27.24 2.74
CA ALA A 45 -4.79 26.53 1.48
C ALA A 45 -6.03 25.67 1.30
N ALA A 46 -6.65 25.77 0.12
CA ALA A 46 -7.88 25.04 -0.17
C ALA A 46 -7.68 23.55 0.11
N TRP A 47 -8.59 22.98 0.90
CA TRP A 47 -8.45 21.60 1.38
C TRP A 47 -8.39 20.62 0.20
N SER A 48 -7.43 19.69 0.25
CA SER A 48 -7.17 18.72 -0.82
C SER A 48 -7.19 17.27 -0.33
N ALA A 49 -7.30 16.33 -1.28
CA ALA A 49 -7.13 14.91 -1.02
C ALA A 49 -5.76 14.60 -0.41
N ASP A 50 -4.69 15.22 -0.94
CA ASP A 50 -3.31 15.07 -0.42
C ASP A 50 -3.17 15.55 1.04
N LEU A 51 -3.80 16.67 1.39
CA LEU A 51 -3.83 17.17 2.77
C LEU A 51 -4.56 16.18 3.70
N SER A 52 -5.60 15.52 3.21
CA SER A 52 -6.32 14.47 3.94
C SER A 52 -5.46 13.21 4.11
N ALA A 53 -4.79 12.77 3.05
CA ALA A 53 -3.88 11.63 3.06
C ALA A 53 -2.71 11.86 4.03
N ALA A 54 -2.12 13.07 4.03
CA ALA A 54 -1.07 13.47 4.96
C ALA A 54 -1.57 13.59 6.41
N LEU A 55 -2.73 14.21 6.67
CA LEU A 55 -3.29 14.36 8.01
C LEU A 55 -3.57 13.00 8.67
N TYR A 56 -4.13 12.06 7.93
CA TYR A 56 -4.41 10.70 8.41
C TYR A 56 -3.25 9.71 8.19
N ASN A 57 -2.10 10.20 7.70
CA ASN A 57 -0.89 9.44 7.37
C ASN A 57 -1.19 8.15 6.60
N VAL A 58 -2.08 8.22 5.60
CA VAL A 58 -2.59 7.05 4.87
C VAL A 58 -1.43 6.29 4.21
N ASP A 59 -0.46 6.99 3.63
CA ASP A 59 0.72 6.36 3.02
C ASP A 59 1.60 5.62 4.04
N GLY A 60 1.65 6.09 5.29
CA GLY A 60 2.50 5.52 6.34
C GLY A 60 2.05 4.15 6.85
N TRP A 61 0.75 3.83 6.78
CA TRP A 61 0.20 2.53 7.20
C TRP A 61 -0.47 1.75 6.07
N GLY A 62 -1.00 2.44 5.07
CA GLY A 62 -1.78 1.88 3.97
C GLY A 62 -0.93 1.31 2.84
N ALA A 63 0.24 1.91 2.56
CA ALA A 63 1.04 1.56 1.40
C ALA A 63 1.54 0.09 1.41
N PRO A 64 1.64 -0.55 0.23
CA PRO A 64 1.19 -0.12 -1.11
C PRO A 64 -0.29 -0.43 -1.42
N TYR A 65 -1.13 -0.75 -0.43
CA TYR A 65 -2.46 -1.34 -0.64
C TYR A 65 -3.62 -0.35 -0.49
N PHE A 66 -3.53 0.60 0.44
CA PHE A 66 -4.55 1.63 0.67
C PHE A 66 -3.95 3.00 0.36
N PHE A 67 -4.72 3.83 -0.32
CA PHE A 67 -4.35 5.18 -0.72
C PHE A 67 -5.62 6.05 -0.87
N VAL A 68 -5.46 7.36 -1.03
CA VAL A 68 -6.56 8.27 -1.38
C VAL A 68 -6.50 8.51 -2.89
N ASN A 69 -7.64 8.43 -3.58
CA ASN A 69 -7.74 8.66 -5.03
C ASN A 69 -8.01 10.15 -5.36
N ASP A 70 -8.01 10.48 -6.65
CA ASP A 70 -8.25 11.85 -7.13
C ASP A 70 -9.67 12.38 -6.80
N ASP A 71 -10.64 11.48 -6.59
CA ASP A 71 -12.00 11.82 -6.12
C ASP A 71 -12.03 12.21 -4.62
N GLY A 72 -10.93 11.97 -3.88
CA GLY A 72 -10.83 12.14 -2.42
C GLY A 72 -11.32 10.94 -1.59
N ASP A 73 -11.71 9.85 -2.25
CA ASP A 73 -12.16 8.60 -1.62
C ASP A 73 -10.97 7.67 -1.31
N VAL A 74 -11.12 6.82 -0.30
CA VAL A 74 -10.11 5.78 0.01
C VAL A 74 -10.28 4.62 -0.97
N ALA A 75 -9.19 4.28 -1.66
CA ALA A 75 -9.13 3.21 -2.64
C ALA A 75 -8.13 2.10 -2.25
N VAL A 76 -8.35 0.91 -2.80
CA VAL A 76 -7.58 -0.31 -2.51
C VAL A 76 -6.92 -0.85 -3.78
N ARG A 77 -5.64 -1.20 -3.68
CA ARG A 77 -4.82 -1.91 -4.66
C ARG A 77 -4.65 -3.37 -4.22
N PRO A 78 -5.46 -4.34 -4.71
CA PRO A 78 -5.47 -5.70 -4.19
C PRO A 78 -4.13 -6.43 -4.29
N HIS A 79 -3.33 -6.11 -5.31
CA HIS A 79 -2.00 -6.68 -5.57
C HIS A 79 -0.87 -5.67 -5.26
N GLY A 80 -1.13 -4.67 -4.40
CA GLY A 80 -0.17 -3.61 -4.09
C GLY A 80 0.35 -2.93 -5.36
N ALA A 81 1.68 -2.79 -5.47
CA ALA A 81 2.35 -2.19 -6.63
C ALA A 81 2.21 -2.99 -7.95
N ALA A 82 1.77 -4.25 -7.90
CA ALA A 82 1.47 -5.06 -9.09
C ALA A 82 0.02 -4.91 -9.58
N THR A 83 -0.80 -4.10 -8.90
CA THR A 83 -2.18 -3.81 -9.34
C THR A 83 -2.17 -3.01 -10.63
N LEU A 84 -2.87 -3.47 -11.66
CA LEU A 84 -2.96 -2.76 -12.93
C LEU A 84 -3.84 -1.50 -12.79
N PRO A 85 -3.56 -0.41 -13.54
CA PRO A 85 -4.45 0.74 -13.61
C PRO A 85 -5.89 0.33 -13.94
N GLY A 86 -6.85 0.82 -13.17
CA GLY A 86 -8.27 0.45 -13.31
C GLY A 86 -8.70 -0.86 -12.62
N GLN A 87 -7.79 -1.60 -11.96
CA GLN A 87 -8.13 -2.68 -11.01
C GLN A 87 -8.23 -2.18 -9.55
N GLU A 88 -8.16 -0.87 -9.35
CA GLU A 88 -8.27 -0.23 -8.05
C GLU A 88 -9.73 -0.22 -7.57
N ILE A 89 -9.94 -0.50 -6.29
CA ILE A 89 -11.26 -0.68 -5.69
C ILE A 89 -11.54 0.48 -4.75
N ASP A 90 -12.45 1.35 -5.17
CA ASP A 90 -12.95 2.46 -4.36
C ASP A 90 -13.89 1.96 -3.24
N LEU A 91 -13.57 2.30 -1.98
CA LEU A 91 -14.33 1.83 -0.82
C LEU A 91 -15.70 2.49 -0.71
N ALA A 92 -15.83 3.77 -1.04
CA ALA A 92 -17.11 4.48 -0.98
C ALA A 92 -18.10 3.89 -1.99
N LYS A 93 -17.64 3.67 -3.23
CA LYS A 93 -18.41 3.02 -4.30
C LYS A 93 -18.77 1.57 -3.94
N VAL A 94 -17.89 0.82 -3.27
CA VAL A 94 -18.21 -0.54 -2.76
C VAL A 94 -19.27 -0.52 -1.66
N VAL A 95 -19.15 0.35 -0.65
CA VAL A 95 -20.12 0.44 0.45
C VAL A 95 -21.49 0.91 -0.07
N ALA A 96 -21.53 1.90 -0.95
CA ALA A 96 -22.75 2.36 -1.60
C ALA A 96 -23.46 1.23 -2.38
N LYS A 97 -22.71 0.41 -3.13
CA LYS A 97 -23.27 -0.76 -3.82
C LYS A 97 -23.73 -1.87 -2.88
N ALA A 98 -23.04 -2.07 -1.76
CA ALA A 98 -23.41 -3.10 -0.77
C ALA A 98 -24.69 -2.75 0.00
N ALA A 99 -24.81 -1.50 0.46
CA ALA A 99 -25.97 -1.02 1.20
C ALA A 99 -27.16 -0.61 0.29
N GLY A 100 -26.91 -0.27 -0.98
CA GLY A 100 -27.91 0.21 -1.92
C GLY A 100 -29.06 -0.78 -2.17
N PRO A 101 -30.28 -0.30 -2.47
CA PRO A 101 -31.45 -1.14 -2.76
C PRO A 101 -31.20 -2.12 -3.92
N ARG A 102 -31.80 -3.32 -3.82
CA ARG A 102 -31.68 -4.36 -4.85
C ARG A 102 -32.24 -3.93 -6.20
N ASP A 103 -33.33 -3.17 -6.18
CA ASP A 103 -33.99 -2.65 -7.39
C ASP A 103 -33.08 -1.69 -8.20
N GLY A 104 -32.10 -1.09 -7.54
CA GLY A 104 -31.06 -0.23 -8.15
C GLY A 104 -29.74 -0.94 -8.47
N GLY A 105 -29.69 -2.28 -8.41
CA GLY A 105 -28.46 -3.06 -8.64
C GLY A 105 -27.49 -3.12 -7.46
N GLY A 106 -27.94 -2.68 -6.27
CA GLY A 106 -27.23 -2.90 -5.01
C GLY A 106 -27.52 -4.28 -4.39
N LEU A 107 -26.88 -4.58 -3.26
CA LEU A 107 -27.06 -5.88 -2.56
C LEU A 107 -28.14 -5.83 -1.46
N GLY A 108 -28.52 -4.64 -0.99
CA GLY A 108 -29.49 -4.43 0.09
C GLY A 108 -29.00 -4.96 1.45
N LEU A 109 -27.69 -4.90 1.72
CA LEU A 109 -27.12 -5.40 2.96
C LEU A 109 -27.19 -4.33 4.07
N PRO A 110 -27.64 -4.68 5.29
CA PRO A 110 -27.67 -3.73 6.40
C PRO A 110 -26.25 -3.40 6.89
N LEU A 111 -26.02 -2.13 7.26
CA LEU A 111 -24.82 -1.71 7.97
C LEU A 111 -24.90 -2.10 9.46
N PRO A 112 -23.78 -2.39 10.15
CA PRO A 112 -22.38 -2.32 9.69
C PRO A 112 -21.95 -3.53 8.84
N LEU A 113 -20.97 -3.31 7.95
CA LEU A 113 -20.43 -4.33 7.07
C LEU A 113 -18.92 -4.53 7.29
N LEU A 114 -18.46 -5.78 7.21
CA LEU A 114 -17.04 -6.14 7.20
C LEU A 114 -16.60 -6.50 5.78
N VAL A 115 -15.91 -5.58 5.11
CA VAL A 115 -15.29 -5.84 3.81
C VAL A 115 -13.96 -6.57 4.01
N ARG A 116 -13.69 -7.60 3.20
CA ARG A 116 -12.47 -8.42 3.27
C ARG A 116 -11.77 -8.45 1.91
N PHE A 117 -10.46 -8.30 1.91
CA PHE A 117 -9.61 -8.31 0.72
C PHE A 117 -8.66 -9.51 0.75
N PRO A 118 -9.08 -10.71 0.30
CA PRO A 118 -8.25 -11.92 0.36
C PRO A 118 -6.99 -11.80 -0.51
N ASP A 119 -7.05 -11.05 -1.60
CA ASP A 119 -5.91 -10.86 -2.52
C ASP A 119 -4.79 -10.02 -1.91
N VAL A 120 -5.13 -9.07 -1.03
CA VAL A 120 -4.16 -8.31 -0.22
C VAL A 120 -3.38 -9.25 0.71
N LEU A 121 -4.08 -10.21 1.33
CA LEU A 121 -3.45 -11.22 2.20
C LEU A 121 -2.54 -12.15 1.38
N ARG A 122 -3.01 -12.62 0.22
CA ARG A 122 -2.22 -13.43 -0.71
C ARG A 122 -0.93 -12.71 -1.12
N HIS A 123 -1.05 -11.48 -1.62
CA HIS A 123 0.09 -10.68 -2.07
C HIS A 123 1.04 -10.34 -0.92
N ARG A 124 0.55 -10.09 0.30
CA ARG A 124 1.40 -9.93 1.50
C ARG A 124 2.21 -11.18 1.81
N VAL A 125 1.59 -12.37 1.76
CA VAL A 125 2.29 -13.64 2.02
C VAL A 125 3.32 -13.93 0.93
N GLU A 126 2.99 -13.71 -0.34
CA GLU A 126 3.92 -13.86 -1.47
C GLU A 126 5.11 -12.89 -1.35
N THR A 127 4.84 -11.61 -1.07
CA THR A 127 5.88 -10.58 -0.85
C THR A 127 6.80 -10.94 0.32
N LEU A 128 6.25 -11.43 1.43
CA LEU A 128 7.03 -11.80 2.62
C LEU A 128 7.98 -12.97 2.33
N ASN A 129 7.48 -14.03 1.69
CA ASN A 129 8.32 -15.16 1.29
C ASN A 129 9.39 -14.73 0.29
N ALA A 130 9.05 -13.90 -0.70
CA ALA A 130 10.01 -13.38 -1.68
C ALA A 130 11.13 -12.54 -1.05
N ALA A 131 10.82 -11.74 -0.01
CA ALA A 131 11.81 -10.96 0.73
C ALA A 131 12.79 -11.86 1.51
N PHE A 132 12.29 -12.93 2.15
CA PHE A 132 13.16 -13.92 2.79
C PHE A 132 13.99 -14.72 1.78
N ASP A 133 13.40 -15.15 0.68
CA ASP A 133 14.12 -15.84 -0.41
C ASP A 133 15.26 -14.98 -0.97
N TYR A 134 15.03 -13.68 -1.16
CA TYR A 134 16.06 -12.72 -1.57
C TYR A 134 17.18 -12.64 -0.54
N ALA A 135 16.86 -12.50 0.75
CA ALA A 135 17.85 -12.44 1.83
C ALA A 135 18.67 -13.73 1.96
N VAL A 136 18.04 -14.90 1.85
CA VAL A 136 18.69 -16.21 1.88
C VAL A 136 19.69 -16.35 0.73
N ARG A 137 19.29 -15.95 -0.49
CA ARG A 137 20.16 -15.97 -1.67
C ARG A 137 21.32 -14.97 -1.57
N SER A 138 21.07 -13.76 -1.06
CA SER A 138 22.10 -12.70 -0.96
C SER A 138 23.13 -12.97 0.13
N THR A 139 22.77 -13.71 1.19
CA THR A 139 23.68 -14.07 2.30
C THR A 139 24.31 -15.45 2.16
N GLY A 140 23.91 -16.24 1.15
CA GLY A 140 24.39 -17.62 0.97
C GLY A 140 23.90 -18.58 2.06
N TYR A 141 22.76 -18.29 2.69
CA TYR A 141 22.22 -19.10 3.79
C TYR A 141 21.73 -20.46 3.30
N GLY A 142 22.22 -21.55 3.89
CA GLY A 142 22.01 -22.92 3.40
C GLY A 142 20.66 -23.57 3.76
N SER A 143 19.72 -22.83 4.34
CA SER A 143 18.39 -23.35 4.73
C SER A 143 17.26 -22.47 4.19
N ARG A 144 16.06 -23.03 4.09
CA ARG A 144 14.87 -22.33 3.55
C ARG A 144 14.08 -21.62 4.65
N TYR A 145 13.46 -20.50 4.29
CA TYR A 145 12.38 -19.91 5.08
C TYR A 145 11.09 -20.74 4.94
N GLN A 146 10.26 -20.73 5.98
CA GLN A 146 8.92 -21.32 5.97
C GLN A 146 8.00 -20.46 6.82
N GLY A 147 7.06 -19.75 6.18
CA GLY A 147 5.99 -19.06 6.90
C GLY A 147 5.03 -20.06 7.57
N VAL A 148 4.62 -19.74 8.80
CA VAL A 148 3.56 -20.41 9.56
C VAL A 148 2.63 -19.34 10.11
N TYR A 149 1.33 -19.50 9.91
CA TYR A 149 0.29 -18.63 10.47
C TYR A 149 -0.30 -19.31 11.72
N PRO A 150 -0.37 -18.64 12.88
CA PRO A 150 -0.90 -19.21 14.12
C PRO A 150 -2.44 -19.29 14.17
#